data_AF-A0A820IUX1-F1
#
_entry.id   AF-A0A820IUX1-F1
#
_cell.length_a   1.000
_cell.length_b   1.000
_cell.length_c   1.000
_cell.angle_alpha   90.00
_cell.angle_beta   90.00
_cell.angle_gamma   90.00
#
_symmetry.space_group_name_H-M   'P 1'
#
loop_
_entity.id
_entity.type
_entity.pdbx_description
1 polymer ?
#
loop_
_entity_poly.entity_id
_entity_poly.type
_entity_poly.pdbx_seq_one_letter_code
_entity_poly.pdbx_strand_id
1 'polypeptide(L)'
;MTLQWKRHHSVESLDDETSIELTVLRQHWKQILQIFQKSLIDQDDITCVTSHFQHAVTLLTNEVASHDRPGPVLLYFIAESILDTFFVWSLSCPEYASDLKYHQLRCFEFLLSRAQHELLFHKQIFKPLLNLLRSCESSTSLELIEKHMIVVLNQVCVSITRNPTLLELCFDISAEHGPSKFVIFSLLIPFVHRDGLAGQQARDALLLIMQLSYRNEPIAKYIVENTNFCPILATGLSALYSDLPHRLATNNDEWFILTKQEWSENPSLVQFMNSLQFCNDVIQIAHPIIGHHLLQFIYHGFLVPVLGPSIHQVSYFFLFSN
;
A
#
# COMPACT_ATOMS: atom_id res chain seq x y z
N MET A 1 43.69 18.13 -9.78
CA MET A 1 43.78 17.38 -11.06
C MET A 1 42.49 16.60 -11.23
N THR A 2 41.70 17.08 -12.18
CA THR A 2 40.39 16.61 -12.64
C THR A 2 40.48 15.18 -13.21
N LEU A 3 39.63 14.27 -12.73
CA LEU A 3 39.44 12.96 -13.33
C LEU A 3 38.08 12.91 -14.03
N GLN A 4 38.11 13.31 -15.31
CA GLN A 4 37.09 13.02 -16.30
C GLN A 4 37.07 11.50 -16.55
N TRP A 5 36.01 10.82 -16.12
CA TRP A 5 35.71 9.46 -16.59
C TRP A 5 34.69 9.53 -17.73
N LYS A 6 35.25 9.48 -18.95
CA LYS A 6 34.71 8.93 -20.21
C LYS A 6 33.19 8.73 -20.30
N ARG A 7 32.52 9.73 -20.88
CA ARG A 7 31.41 9.54 -21.83
C ARG A 7 31.98 9.04 -23.17
N HIS A 8 31.15 8.33 -23.94
CA HIS A 8 31.34 7.70 -25.28
C HIS A 8 31.81 6.24 -25.20
N HIS A 9 31.14 5.23 -25.76
CA HIS A 9 30.07 5.11 -26.77
C HIS A 9 29.14 3.96 -26.30
N SER A 10 27.83 3.95 -26.47
CA SER A 10 27.07 4.17 -27.71
C SER A 10 25.62 4.56 -27.41
N VAL A 11 25.28 5.83 -27.64
CA VAL A 11 23.90 6.36 -27.71
C VAL A 11 23.66 7.06 -29.07
N GLU A 12 24.62 7.00 -30.00
CA GLU A 12 24.58 7.71 -31.29
C GLU A 12 23.97 6.90 -32.45
N SER A 13 22.93 6.11 -32.21
CA SER A 13 22.23 5.43 -33.33
C SER A 13 20.71 5.33 -33.17
N LEU A 14 20.09 6.32 -32.52
CA LEU A 14 18.63 6.46 -32.42
C LEU A 14 18.21 7.90 -32.76
N ASP A 15 18.74 8.47 -33.84
CA ASP A 15 18.19 9.69 -34.44
C ASP A 15 17.39 9.30 -35.68
N ASP A 16 16.06 9.28 -35.54
CA ASP A 16 15.12 10.03 -36.39
C ASP A 16 13.68 9.53 -36.17
N GLU A 17 13.15 9.90 -35.00
CA GLU A 17 11.76 10.34 -34.77
C GLU A 17 11.69 10.63 -33.26
N THR A 18 12.29 11.73 -32.80
CA THR A 18 12.00 12.23 -31.46
C THR A 18 10.52 12.55 -31.41
N SER A 19 9.74 11.65 -30.84
CA SER A 19 8.31 11.85 -30.65
C SER A 19 8.09 13.22 -29.97
N ILE A 20 7.03 13.92 -30.39
CA ILE A 20 6.71 15.26 -29.85
C ILE A 20 6.62 15.18 -28.33
N GLU A 21 6.06 14.09 -27.81
CA GLU A 21 5.94 13.78 -26.39
C GLU A 21 7.30 13.72 -25.67
N LEU A 22 8.32 13.08 -26.26
CA LEU A 22 9.65 13.01 -25.66
C LEU A 22 10.30 14.41 -25.59
N THR A 23 10.08 15.25 -26.61
CA THR A 23 10.59 16.62 -26.62
C THR A 23 9.92 17.47 -25.52
N VAL A 24 8.60 17.35 -25.39
CA VAL A 24 7.83 18.03 -24.33
C VAL A 24 8.24 17.53 -22.94
N LEU A 25 8.47 16.23 -22.76
CA LEU A 25 8.97 15.67 -21.50
C LEU A 25 10.33 16.27 -21.13
N ARG A 26 11.27 16.33 -22.08
CA ARG A 26 12.59 16.93 -21.86
C ARG A 26 12.48 18.39 -21.43
N GLN A 27 11.55 19.14 -22.01
CA GLN A 27 11.29 20.52 -21.61
C GLN A 27 10.77 20.61 -20.17
N HIS A 28 9.76 19.83 -19.79
CA HIS A 28 9.25 19.79 -18.42
C HIS A 28 10.34 19.40 -17.43
N TRP A 29 11.11 18.36 -17.74
CA TRP A 29 12.20 17.91 -16.87
C TRP A 29 13.29 18.96 -16.70
N LYS A 30 13.65 19.67 -17.77
CA LYS A 30 14.61 20.78 -17.71
C LYS A 30 14.14 21.90 -16.77
N GLN A 31 12.85 22.26 -16.79
CA GLN A 31 12.29 23.28 -15.88
C GLN A 31 12.37 22.81 -14.42
N ILE A 32 12.03 21.55 -14.14
CA ILE A 32 12.14 20.97 -12.80
C ILE A 32 13.59 21.03 -12.30
N LEU A 33 14.55 20.59 -13.11
CA LEU A 33 15.97 20.59 -12.75
C LEU A 33 16.52 22.00 -12.48
N GLN A 34 16.01 23.03 -13.15
CA GLN A 34 16.40 24.41 -12.87
C GLN A 34 15.94 24.86 -11.47
N ILE A 35 14.73 24.47 -11.06
CA ILE A 35 14.22 24.76 -9.72
C ILE A 35 15.01 23.98 -8.67
N PHE A 36 15.39 22.72 -8.94
CA PHE A 36 16.17 21.91 -7.99
C PHE A 36 17.54 22.50 -7.65
N GLN A 37 18.08 23.38 -8.49
CA GLN A 37 19.36 24.05 -8.28
C GLN A 37 19.26 25.33 -7.42
N LYS A 38 18.05 25.79 -7.11
CA LYS A 38 17.84 26.98 -6.28
C LYS A 38 18.24 26.70 -4.83
N SER A 39 18.81 27.71 -4.17
CA SER A 39 19.20 27.62 -2.75
C SER A 39 18.03 27.78 -1.79
N LEU A 40 17.00 28.52 -2.19
CA LEU A 40 15.78 28.77 -1.44
C LEU A 40 14.60 28.38 -2.32
N ILE A 41 13.70 27.58 -1.76
CA ILE A 41 12.50 27.07 -2.41
C ILE A 41 11.28 27.68 -1.72
N ASP A 42 10.40 28.29 -2.49
CA ASP A 42 9.12 28.83 -2.03
C ASP A 42 7.93 27.97 -2.51
N GLN A 43 6.71 28.33 -2.10
CA GLN A 43 5.50 27.60 -2.44
C GLN A 43 5.18 27.63 -3.96
N ASP A 44 5.58 28.70 -4.66
CA ASP A 44 5.36 28.81 -6.10
C ASP A 44 6.27 27.83 -6.86
N ASP A 45 7.51 27.67 -6.39
CA ASP A 45 8.45 26.67 -6.89
C ASP A 45 7.94 25.23 -6.68
N ILE A 46 7.38 24.93 -5.51
CA ILE A 46 6.75 23.62 -5.22
C ILE A 46 5.61 23.36 -6.21
N THR A 47 4.72 24.35 -6.38
CA THR A 47 3.57 24.25 -7.29
C THR A 47 4.01 24.06 -8.75
N CYS A 48 5.06 24.76 -9.17
CA CYS A 48 5.63 24.64 -10.51
C CYS A 48 6.22 23.24 -10.74
N VAL A 49 7.01 22.74 -9.80
CA VAL A 49 7.62 21.40 -9.86
C VAL A 49 6.52 20.32 -9.93
N THR A 50 5.55 20.34 -9.03
CA THR A 50 4.50 19.32 -8.98
C THR A 50 3.63 19.34 -10.24
N SER A 51 3.33 20.54 -10.78
CA SER A 51 2.64 20.69 -12.06
C SER A 51 3.44 20.10 -13.22
N HIS A 52 4.71 20.49 -13.42
CA HIS A 52 5.53 19.94 -14.49
C HIS A 52 5.73 18.43 -14.37
N PHE A 53 5.87 17.93 -13.15
CA PHE A 53 6.01 16.50 -12.90
C PHE A 53 4.72 15.73 -13.22
N GLN A 54 3.56 16.29 -12.90
CA GLN A 54 2.27 15.72 -13.29
C GLN A 54 2.11 15.65 -14.82
N HIS A 55 2.55 16.67 -15.56
CA HIS A 55 2.55 16.65 -17.02
C HIS A 55 3.50 15.56 -17.57
N ALA A 56 4.71 15.44 -17.00
CA ALA A 56 5.67 14.40 -17.36
C ALA A 56 5.07 12.99 -17.16
N VAL A 57 4.43 12.76 -16.01
CA VAL A 57 3.72 11.50 -15.70
C VAL A 57 2.56 11.25 -16.68
N THR A 58 1.82 12.29 -17.07
CA THR A 58 0.73 12.18 -18.05
C THR A 58 1.23 11.74 -19.42
N LEU A 59 2.37 12.27 -19.87
CA LEU A 59 3.01 11.83 -21.12
C LEU A 59 3.38 10.35 -21.05
N LEU A 60 3.95 9.91 -19.93
CA LEU A 60 4.30 8.49 -19.72
C LEU A 60 3.07 7.57 -19.74
N THR A 61 1.96 7.97 -19.12
CA THR A 61 0.75 7.14 -19.12
C THR A 61 0.06 7.06 -20.48
N ASN A 62 0.26 8.06 -21.35
CA ASN A 62 -0.32 8.08 -22.69
C ASN A 62 0.55 7.37 -23.72
N GLU A 63 1.78 7.00 -23.37
CA GLU A 63 2.66 6.24 -24.24
C GLU A 63 2.10 4.84 -24.48
N VAL A 64 1.91 4.51 -25.75
CA VAL A 64 1.41 3.20 -26.18
C VAL A 64 2.60 2.27 -26.43
N ALA A 65 2.56 1.10 -25.80
CA ALA A 65 3.57 0.07 -25.98
C ALA A 65 3.57 -0.46 -27.42
N SER A 66 4.73 -0.48 -28.07
CA SER A 66 4.90 -1.16 -29.36
C SER A 66 5.77 -2.42 -29.19
N HIS A 67 5.22 -3.58 -29.56
CA HIS A 67 5.93 -4.85 -29.70
C HIS A 67 6.94 -5.16 -28.56
N ASP A 68 6.47 -5.23 -27.32
CA ASP A 68 7.27 -5.60 -26.13
C ASP A 68 8.48 -4.71 -25.82
N ARG A 69 8.57 -3.53 -26.45
CA ARG A 69 9.64 -2.56 -26.18
C ARG A 69 9.09 -1.36 -25.42
N PRO A 70 9.80 -0.89 -24.37
CA PRO A 70 9.46 0.37 -23.72
C PRO A 70 9.57 1.50 -24.74
N GLY A 71 8.58 2.40 -24.74
CA GLY A 71 8.62 3.57 -25.62
C GLY A 71 9.66 4.60 -25.18
N PRO A 72 9.93 5.61 -26.03
CA PRO A 72 10.95 6.63 -25.78
C PRO A 72 10.73 7.43 -24.48
N VAL A 73 9.47 7.68 -24.09
CA VAL A 73 9.13 8.41 -22.86
C VAL A 73 9.51 7.57 -21.64
N LEU A 74 9.12 6.30 -21.59
CA LEU A 74 9.51 5.37 -20.53
C LEU A 74 11.04 5.20 -20.45
N LEU A 75 11.71 5.01 -21.59
CA LEU A 75 13.17 4.89 -21.65
C LEU A 75 13.85 6.12 -21.05
N TYR A 76 13.34 7.32 -21.34
CA TYR A 76 13.87 8.55 -20.77
C TYR A 76 13.62 8.66 -19.26
N PHE A 77 12.43 8.28 -18.77
CA PHE A 77 12.14 8.20 -17.34
C PHE A 77 13.11 7.29 -16.58
N ILE A 78 13.46 6.14 -17.17
CA ILE A 78 14.41 5.19 -16.60
C ILE A 78 15.84 5.75 -16.66
N ALA A 79 16.27 6.25 -17.81
CA ALA A 79 17.63 6.75 -18.02
C ALA A 79 17.98 7.91 -17.07
N GLU A 80 17.05 8.86 -16.91
CA GLU A 80 17.23 10.02 -16.04
C GLU A 80 16.81 9.76 -14.59
N SER A 81 16.29 8.57 -14.27
CA SER A 81 15.77 8.22 -12.93
C SER A 81 14.86 9.32 -12.36
N ILE A 82 13.91 9.79 -13.19
CA ILE A 82 13.09 10.98 -12.90
C ILE A 82 12.36 10.86 -11.55
N LEU A 83 11.77 9.70 -11.27
CA LEU A 83 11.00 9.46 -10.04
C LEU A 83 11.89 9.47 -8.80
N ASP A 84 13.08 8.86 -8.86
CA ASP A 84 14.04 8.83 -7.76
C ASP A 84 14.65 10.21 -7.50
N THR A 85 15.00 10.93 -8.57
CA THR A 85 15.52 12.29 -8.47
C THR A 85 14.50 13.24 -7.82
N PHE A 86 13.21 13.13 -8.20
CA PHE A 86 12.16 13.92 -7.55
C PHE A 86 11.98 13.53 -6.08
N PHE A 87 11.98 12.23 -5.77
CA PHE A 87 11.88 11.76 -4.39
C PHE A 87 13.02 12.29 -3.53
N VAL A 88 14.27 12.15 -3.97
CA VAL A 88 15.46 12.64 -3.24
C VAL A 88 15.42 14.15 -3.04
N TRP A 89 15.04 14.91 -4.08
CA TRP A 89 14.89 16.35 -3.94
C TRP A 89 13.80 16.71 -2.92
N SER A 90 12.68 15.99 -2.90
CA SER A 90 11.59 16.24 -1.95
C SER A 90 12.02 16.12 -0.48
N LEU A 91 12.99 15.25 -0.18
CA LEU A 91 13.56 15.12 1.17
C LEU A 91 14.38 16.34 1.58
N SER A 92 14.87 17.13 0.63
CA SER A 92 15.61 18.38 0.87
C SER A 92 14.67 19.54 1.20
N CYS A 93 13.35 19.36 1.09
CA CYS A 93 12.32 20.36 1.31
C CYS A 93 11.38 19.97 2.48
N PRO A 94 11.87 19.92 3.75
CA PRO A 94 11.11 19.40 4.88
C PRO A 94 9.86 20.20 5.21
N GLU A 95 9.86 21.52 4.95
CA GLU A 95 8.70 22.40 5.17
C GLU A 95 7.49 21.99 4.31
N TYR A 96 7.74 21.43 3.13
CA TYR A 96 6.71 21.00 2.17
C TYR A 96 6.55 19.48 2.11
N ALA A 97 7.10 18.75 3.09
CA ALA A 97 7.18 17.28 3.03
C ALA A 97 5.82 16.59 2.83
N SER A 98 4.78 17.04 3.53
CA SER A 98 3.43 16.46 3.43
C SER A 98 2.82 16.68 2.04
N ASP A 99 2.97 17.88 1.49
CA ASP A 99 2.45 18.26 0.18
C ASP A 99 3.17 17.49 -0.94
N LEU A 100 4.50 17.43 -0.87
CA LEU A 100 5.31 16.67 -1.82
C LEU A 100 5.05 15.16 -1.76
N LYS A 101 4.80 14.59 -0.57
CA LYS A 101 4.37 13.19 -0.46
C LYS A 101 3.01 12.97 -1.11
N TYR A 102 2.05 13.85 -0.85
CA TYR A 102 0.72 13.79 -1.47
C TYR A 102 0.82 13.81 -3.01
N HIS A 103 1.57 14.76 -3.58
CA HIS A 103 1.75 14.86 -5.02
C HIS A 103 2.45 13.64 -5.64
N GLN A 104 3.48 13.11 -4.97
CA GLN A 104 4.15 11.88 -5.43
C GLN A 104 3.23 10.67 -5.38
N LEU A 105 2.44 10.50 -4.32
CA LEU A 105 1.46 9.40 -4.21
C LEU A 105 0.40 9.49 -5.31
N ARG A 106 -0.11 10.70 -5.59
CA ARG A 106 -1.06 10.94 -6.70
C ARG A 106 -0.46 10.57 -8.05
N CYS A 107 0.82 10.86 -8.27
CA CYS A 107 1.51 10.47 -9.49
C CYS A 107 1.63 8.96 -9.62
N PHE A 108 2.01 8.25 -8.55
CA PHE A 108 2.05 6.78 -8.57
C PHE A 108 0.67 6.15 -8.73
N GLU A 109 -0.37 6.70 -8.08
CA GLU A 109 -1.76 6.26 -8.25
C GLU A 109 -2.19 6.34 -9.73
N PHE A 110 -1.81 7.44 -10.41
CA PHE A 110 -2.11 7.65 -11.82
C PHE A 110 -1.28 6.73 -12.74
N LEU A 111 0.01 6.57 -12.46
CA LEU A 111 0.90 5.67 -13.21
C LEU A 111 0.41 4.22 -13.14
N LEU A 112 0.15 3.71 -11.94
CA LEU A 112 -0.24 2.32 -11.74
C LEU A 112 -1.64 2.00 -12.25
N SER A 113 -2.54 2.99 -12.30
CA SER A 113 -3.90 2.80 -12.83
C SER A 113 -3.98 2.85 -14.35
N ARG A 114 -3.08 3.58 -15.02
CA ARG A 114 -3.20 3.88 -16.47
C ARG A 114 -2.09 3.36 -17.34
N ALA A 115 -0.90 3.10 -16.80
CA ALA A 115 0.21 2.70 -17.63
C ALA A 115 -0.06 1.37 -18.34
N GLN A 116 0.25 1.34 -19.63
CA GLN A 116 0.05 0.16 -20.48
C GLN A 116 1.24 -0.82 -20.42
N HIS A 117 2.37 -0.38 -19.89
CA HIS A 117 3.59 -1.16 -19.71
C HIS A 117 3.67 -1.75 -18.30
N GLU A 118 4.42 -2.85 -18.12
CA GLU A 118 4.72 -3.39 -16.79
C GLU A 118 5.79 -2.54 -16.07
N LEU A 119 5.43 -1.31 -15.69
CA LEU A 119 6.35 -0.31 -15.13
C LEU A 119 7.16 -0.79 -13.91
N LEU A 120 6.54 -1.63 -13.08
CA LEU A 120 7.12 -2.08 -11.82
C LEU A 120 8.32 -3.03 -11.99
N PHE A 121 8.56 -3.57 -13.19
CA PHE A 121 9.78 -4.34 -13.46
C PHE A 121 11.03 -3.48 -13.56
N HIS A 122 10.87 -2.17 -13.78
CA HIS A 122 11.98 -1.24 -13.83
C HIS A 122 12.33 -0.81 -12.40
N LYS A 123 13.55 -1.15 -11.94
CA LYS A 123 14.05 -0.76 -10.60
C LYS A 123 13.99 0.76 -10.38
N GLN A 124 14.20 1.54 -11.43
CA GLN A 124 14.14 3.01 -11.43
C GLN A 124 12.72 3.55 -11.19
N ILE A 125 11.70 2.71 -11.29
CA ILE A 125 10.30 3.04 -10.96
C ILE A 125 9.93 2.42 -9.61
N PHE A 126 10.24 1.14 -9.42
CA PHE A 126 9.77 0.43 -8.23
C PHE A 126 10.52 0.85 -6.95
N LYS A 127 11.83 1.10 -7.02
CA LYS A 127 12.60 1.55 -5.86
C LYS A 127 12.12 2.90 -5.31
N PRO A 128 11.95 3.98 -6.11
CA PRO A 128 11.43 5.24 -5.57
C PRO A 128 10.00 5.12 -5.04
N LEU A 129 9.16 4.24 -5.63
CA LEU A 129 7.85 3.92 -5.06
C LEU A 129 7.97 3.33 -3.65
N LEU A 130 8.81 2.31 -3.46
CA LEU A 130 9.01 1.70 -2.14
C LEU A 130 9.61 2.70 -1.14
N ASN A 131 10.53 3.56 -1.57
CA ASN A 131 11.11 4.60 -0.73
C ASN A 131 10.07 5.65 -0.30
N LEU A 132 9.20 6.07 -1.23
CA LEU A 132 8.08 6.96 -0.93
C LEU A 132 7.15 6.33 0.11
N LEU A 133 6.73 5.09 -0.11
CA LEU A 133 5.85 4.37 0.81
C LEU A 133 6.46 4.24 2.21
N ARG A 134 7.76 3.93 2.33
CA ARG A 134 8.47 3.93 3.62
C ARG A 134 8.46 5.31 4.27
N SER A 135 8.67 6.37 3.49
CA SER A 135 8.65 7.74 4.01
C SER A 135 7.29 8.16 4.56
N CYS A 136 6.20 7.52 4.11
CA CYS A 136 4.84 7.78 4.59
C CYS A 136 4.51 7.12 5.93
N GLU A 137 5.34 6.18 6.44
CA GLU A 137 5.11 5.50 7.72
C GLU A 137 4.96 6.49 8.89
N SER A 138 5.74 7.58 8.88
CA SER A 138 5.67 8.65 9.88
C SER A 138 4.55 9.68 9.64
N SER A 139 3.83 9.59 8.53
CA SER A 139 2.78 10.54 8.12
C SER A 139 1.39 9.91 8.11
N THR A 140 1.23 8.74 8.73
CA THR A 140 -0.03 8.01 8.88
C THR A 140 -1.08 8.75 9.70
N SER A 141 -0.72 9.82 10.42
CA SER A 141 -1.69 10.71 11.08
C SER A 141 -2.40 11.67 10.13
N LEU A 142 -1.93 11.82 8.89
CA LEU A 142 -2.52 12.71 7.88
C LEU A 142 -3.46 11.92 6.96
N GLU A 143 -4.76 12.03 7.21
CA GLU A 143 -5.81 11.26 6.53
C GLU A 143 -5.70 11.30 5.00
N LEU A 144 -5.36 12.46 4.43
CA LEU A 144 -5.23 12.61 2.98
C LEU A 144 -4.06 11.78 2.41
N ILE A 145 -2.89 11.80 3.06
CA ILE A 145 -1.72 11.03 2.63
C ILE A 145 -1.98 9.54 2.82
N GLU A 146 -2.54 9.17 3.97
CA GLU A 146 -2.93 7.80 4.29
C GLU A 146 -3.83 7.20 3.20
N LYS A 147 -4.89 7.93 2.82
CA LYS A 147 -5.83 7.48 1.79
C LYS A 147 -5.12 7.15 0.47
N HIS A 148 -4.28 8.04 -0.04
CA HIS A 148 -3.58 7.81 -1.30
C HIS A 148 -2.49 6.72 -1.16
N MET A 149 -1.84 6.62 -0.01
CA MET A 149 -0.88 5.56 0.27
C MET A 149 -1.54 4.19 0.20
N ILE A 150 -2.71 4.01 0.82
CA ILE A 150 -3.44 2.73 0.82
C ILE A 150 -3.89 2.36 -0.60
N VAL A 151 -4.35 3.32 -1.39
CA VAL A 151 -4.70 3.09 -2.80
C VAL A 151 -3.49 2.58 -3.59
N VAL A 152 -2.35 3.25 -3.44
CA VAL A 152 -1.11 2.83 -4.12
C VAL A 152 -0.67 1.44 -3.64
N LEU A 153 -0.69 1.15 -2.33
CA LEU A 153 -0.39 -0.18 -1.79
C LEU A 153 -1.29 -1.26 -2.39
N ASN A 154 -2.59 -1.00 -2.49
CA ASN A 154 -3.55 -1.91 -3.10
C ASN A 154 -3.23 -2.17 -4.58
N GLN A 155 -2.95 -1.12 -5.37
CA GLN A 155 -2.58 -1.25 -6.79
C GLN A 155 -1.29 -2.05 -6.99
N VAL A 156 -0.31 -1.89 -6.09
CA VAL A 156 0.91 -2.71 -6.12
C VAL A 156 0.59 -4.16 -5.78
N CYS A 157 -0.24 -4.45 -4.78
CA CYS A 157 -0.69 -5.82 -4.50
C CYS A 157 -1.42 -6.47 -5.69
N VAL A 158 -2.27 -5.71 -6.39
CA VAL A 158 -2.91 -6.17 -7.64
C VAL A 158 -1.85 -6.50 -8.70
N SER A 159 -0.86 -5.64 -8.87
CA SER A 159 0.22 -5.85 -9.85
C SER A 159 1.07 -7.08 -9.52
N ILE A 160 1.45 -7.27 -8.24
CA ILE A 160 2.16 -8.46 -7.76
C ILE A 160 1.33 -9.73 -7.98
N THR A 161 0.02 -9.67 -7.77
CA THR A 161 -0.87 -10.83 -7.95
C THR A 161 -1.00 -11.21 -9.43
N ARG A 162 -1.00 -10.22 -10.34
CA ARG A 162 -0.98 -10.45 -11.78
C ARG A 162 0.34 -11.05 -12.25
N ASN A 163 1.46 -10.60 -11.69
CA ASN A 163 2.78 -11.10 -12.04
C ASN A 163 3.66 -11.33 -10.79
N PRO A 164 3.65 -12.56 -10.22
CA PRO A 164 4.32 -12.86 -8.95
C PRO A 164 5.83 -12.64 -8.91
N THR A 165 6.52 -12.56 -10.06
CA THR A 165 7.96 -12.28 -10.11
C THR A 165 8.30 -10.89 -9.57
N LEU A 166 7.35 -9.94 -9.59
CA LEU A 166 7.51 -8.63 -8.95
C LEU A 166 7.76 -8.74 -7.44
N LEU A 167 7.35 -9.84 -6.82
CA LEU A 167 7.59 -10.05 -5.40
C LEU A 167 9.07 -10.28 -5.10
N GLU A 168 9.76 -11.07 -5.93
CA GLU A 168 11.21 -11.28 -5.82
C GLU A 168 11.94 -9.94 -5.93
N LEU A 169 11.57 -9.13 -6.92
CA LEU A 169 12.10 -7.78 -7.08
C LEU A 169 11.82 -6.88 -5.86
N CYS A 170 10.62 -6.98 -5.27
CA CYS A 170 10.28 -6.23 -4.06
C CYS A 170 11.17 -6.63 -2.88
N PHE A 171 11.44 -7.92 -2.69
CA PHE A 171 12.32 -8.42 -1.64
C PHE A 171 13.78 -8.01 -1.89
N ASP A 172 14.26 -8.11 -3.12
CA ASP A 172 15.62 -7.70 -3.53
C ASP A 172 15.86 -6.21 -3.23
N ILE A 173 14.92 -5.34 -3.62
CA ILE A 173 15.03 -3.90 -3.34
C ILE A 173 14.95 -3.62 -1.83
N SER A 174 14.16 -4.41 -1.09
CA SER A 174 13.99 -4.21 0.35
C SER A 174 15.17 -4.70 1.19
N ALA A 175 15.95 -5.66 0.69
CA ALA A 175 17.15 -6.17 1.35
C ALA A 175 18.24 -5.09 1.56
N GLU A 176 18.23 -4.01 0.77
CA GLU A 176 19.14 -2.87 0.93
C GLU A 176 18.95 -2.10 2.27
N HIS A 177 17.80 -2.28 2.94
CA HIS A 177 17.41 -1.50 4.13
C HIS A 177 17.33 -2.33 5.42
N GLY A 178 17.96 -3.52 5.47
CA GLY A 178 17.95 -4.43 6.63
C GLY A 178 17.25 -5.76 6.34
N PRO A 179 16.96 -6.59 7.38
CA PRO A 179 16.30 -7.88 7.17
C PRO A 179 15.03 -7.66 6.35
N SER A 180 14.85 -8.43 5.29
CA SER A 180 13.92 -8.19 4.17
C SER A 180 12.47 -8.02 4.62
N LYS A 181 12.11 -6.83 5.14
CA LYS A 181 10.75 -6.51 5.49
C LYS A 181 9.99 -6.33 4.19
N PHE A 182 8.98 -7.16 3.95
CA PHE A 182 8.03 -6.95 2.88
C PHE A 182 7.23 -5.66 3.17
N VAL A 183 7.77 -4.52 2.75
CA VAL A 183 7.32 -3.17 3.15
C VAL A 183 5.84 -2.95 2.85
N ILE A 184 5.39 -3.38 1.68
CA ILE A 184 3.99 -3.24 1.25
C ILE A 184 3.07 -3.94 2.25
N PHE A 185 3.42 -5.16 2.65
CA PHE A 185 2.66 -5.92 3.64
C PHE A 185 2.69 -5.25 5.02
N SER A 186 3.87 -4.87 5.50
CA SER A 186 4.03 -4.22 6.81
C SER A 186 3.24 -2.92 6.94
N LEU A 187 3.19 -2.11 5.88
CA LEU A 187 2.45 -0.83 5.87
C LEU A 187 0.93 -1.02 5.88
N LEU A 188 0.42 -2.18 5.47
CA LEU A 188 -1.02 -2.46 5.49
C LEU A 188 -1.52 -2.98 6.85
N ILE A 189 -0.64 -3.61 7.64
CA ILE A 189 -1.01 -4.22 8.93
C ILE A 189 -1.72 -3.24 9.89
N PRO A 190 -1.27 -1.98 10.09
CA PRO A 190 -1.92 -1.05 11.01
C PRO A 190 -3.38 -0.72 10.67
N PHE A 191 -3.82 -1.01 9.45
CA PHE A 191 -5.15 -0.65 8.94
C PHE A 191 -6.18 -1.79 9.03
N VAL A 192 -5.76 -3.02 9.34
CA VAL A 192 -6.63 -4.21 9.24
C VAL A 192 -7.89 -4.12 10.10
N HIS A 193 -7.78 -3.53 11.29
CA HIS A 193 -8.89 -3.34 12.22
C HIS A 193 -9.54 -1.96 12.12
N ARG A 194 -9.06 -1.07 11.24
CA ARG A 194 -9.66 0.26 11.08
C ARG A 194 -10.97 0.17 10.30
N ASP A 195 -11.87 1.09 10.62
CA ASP A 195 -13.12 1.27 9.92
C ASP A 195 -12.98 2.09 8.64
N GLY A 196 -14.08 2.11 7.88
CA GLY A 196 -14.21 2.89 6.67
C GLY A 196 -13.39 2.35 5.51
N LEU A 197 -13.23 3.20 4.50
CA LEU A 197 -12.62 2.82 3.22
C LEU A 197 -11.15 2.43 3.36
N ALA A 198 -10.40 3.12 4.23
CA ALA A 198 -8.98 2.84 4.47
C ALA A 198 -8.77 1.40 4.96
N GLY A 199 -9.50 1.00 6.01
CA GLY A 199 -9.42 -0.37 6.52
C GLY A 199 -9.94 -1.41 5.54
N GLN A 200 -11.02 -1.11 4.81
CA GLN A 200 -11.54 -2.02 3.78
C GLN A 200 -10.51 -2.26 2.67
N GLN A 201 -9.95 -1.20 2.09
CA GLN A 201 -8.95 -1.31 1.03
C GLN A 201 -7.68 -2.02 1.49
N ALA A 202 -7.28 -1.81 2.75
CA ALA A 202 -6.13 -2.51 3.32
C ALA A 202 -6.39 -4.01 3.47
N ARG A 203 -7.58 -4.40 3.96
CA ARG A 203 -8.00 -5.80 4.01
C ARG A 203 -8.04 -6.43 2.62
N ASP A 204 -8.65 -5.76 1.65
CA ASP A 204 -8.70 -6.24 0.25
C ASP A 204 -7.29 -6.45 -0.33
N ALA A 205 -6.38 -5.50 -0.09
CA ALA A 205 -4.97 -5.60 -0.52
C ALA A 205 -4.24 -6.78 0.14
N LEU A 206 -4.50 -7.04 1.43
CA LEU A 206 -3.91 -8.16 2.15
C LEU A 206 -4.48 -9.50 1.70
N LEU A 207 -5.78 -9.59 1.37
CA LEU A 207 -6.38 -10.81 0.83
C LEU A 207 -5.74 -11.22 -0.50
N LEU A 208 -5.32 -10.27 -1.33
CA LEU A 208 -4.54 -10.57 -2.55
C LEU A 208 -3.22 -11.27 -2.22
N ILE A 209 -2.49 -10.79 -1.21
CA ILE A 209 -1.23 -11.41 -0.75
C ILE A 209 -1.49 -12.78 -0.10
N MET A 210 -2.58 -12.92 0.67
CA MET A 210 -2.98 -14.21 1.23
C MET A 210 -3.26 -15.23 0.12
N GLN A 211 -4.02 -14.84 -0.91
CA GLN A 211 -4.29 -15.70 -2.06
C GLN A 211 -3.00 -16.08 -2.80
N LEU A 212 -2.06 -15.14 -2.96
CA LEU A 212 -0.76 -15.41 -3.56
C LEU A 212 0.04 -16.45 -2.76
N SER A 213 0.00 -16.37 -1.43
CA SER A 213 0.71 -17.29 -0.53
C SER A 213 0.29 -18.75 -0.73
N TYR A 214 -0.97 -19.01 -1.13
CA TYR A 214 -1.47 -20.36 -1.38
C TYR A 214 -0.64 -21.10 -2.44
N ARG A 215 -0.13 -20.37 -3.44
CA ARG A 215 0.68 -20.93 -4.53
C ARG A 215 2.19 -20.71 -4.35
N ASN A 216 2.60 -20.02 -3.29
CA ASN A 216 3.98 -19.62 -3.07
C ASN A 216 4.34 -19.78 -1.57
N GLU A 217 4.74 -21.01 -1.22
CA GLU A 217 5.08 -21.42 0.15
C GLU A 217 6.13 -20.52 0.83
N PRO A 218 7.20 -20.03 0.15
CA PRO A 218 8.10 -19.04 0.74
C PRO A 218 7.41 -17.81 1.33
N ILE A 219 6.37 -17.29 0.68
CA ILE A 219 5.59 -16.15 1.21
C ILE A 219 4.85 -16.56 2.47
N ALA A 220 4.25 -17.75 2.46
CA ALA A 220 3.53 -18.25 3.61
C ALA A 220 4.42 -18.42 4.83
N LYS A 221 5.62 -18.97 4.65
CA LYS A 221 6.64 -19.06 5.70
C LYS A 221 7.05 -17.69 6.19
N TYR A 222 7.36 -16.77 5.28
CA TYR A 222 7.70 -15.39 5.66
C TYR A 222 6.59 -14.71 6.49
N ILE A 223 5.32 -14.84 6.11
CA ILE A 223 4.20 -14.26 6.87
C ILE A 223 4.14 -14.83 8.29
N VAL A 224 4.31 -16.14 8.44
CA VAL A 224 4.22 -16.83 9.74
C VAL A 224 5.44 -16.59 10.62
N GLU A 225 6.64 -16.62 10.04
CA GLU A 225 7.91 -16.62 10.79
C GLU A 225 8.49 -15.21 10.99
N ASN A 226 8.20 -14.28 10.08
CA ASN A 226 8.85 -12.97 10.04
C ASN A 226 7.89 -11.79 10.24
N THR A 227 6.59 -12.04 10.46
CA THR A 227 5.61 -10.98 10.70
C THR A 227 4.73 -11.27 11.92
N ASN A 228 4.19 -10.21 12.54
CA ASN A 228 3.23 -10.31 13.64
C ASN A 228 1.78 -10.35 13.14
N PHE A 229 1.54 -10.71 11.87
CA PHE A 229 0.22 -10.62 11.26
C PHE A 229 -0.85 -11.42 12.01
N CYS A 230 -0.63 -12.72 12.23
CA CYS A 230 -1.61 -13.57 12.92
C CYS A 230 -1.87 -13.15 14.38
N PRO A 231 -0.84 -12.87 15.21
CA PRO A 231 -1.05 -12.31 16.55
C PRO A 231 -1.85 -11.00 16.56
N ILE A 232 -1.57 -10.08 15.63
CA ILE A 232 -2.26 -8.79 15.55
C ILE A 232 -3.75 -8.99 15.27
N LEU A 233 -4.10 -9.86 14.31
CA LEU A 233 -5.50 -10.14 13.99
C LEU A 233 -6.28 -10.71 15.18
N ALA A 234 -5.72 -11.71 15.87
CA ALA A 234 -6.38 -12.30 17.02
C ALA A 234 -6.53 -11.31 18.18
N THR A 235 -5.49 -10.52 18.46
CA THR A 235 -5.53 -9.52 19.54
C THR A 235 -6.51 -8.40 19.23
N GLY A 236 -6.56 -7.94 17.98
CA GLY A 236 -7.51 -6.93 17.55
C GLY A 236 -8.96 -7.41 17.60
N LEU A 237 -9.24 -8.68 17.29
CA LEU A 237 -10.56 -9.27 17.51
C LEU A 237 -10.98 -9.21 18.98
N SER A 238 -10.08 -9.57 19.90
CA SER A 238 -10.36 -9.51 21.33
C SER A 238 -10.64 -8.08 21.81
N ALA A 239 -9.88 -7.10 21.32
CA ALA A 239 -10.10 -5.69 21.64
C ALA A 239 -11.46 -5.20 21.11
N LEU A 240 -11.73 -5.41 19.83
CA LEU A 240 -13.00 -4.99 19.20
C LEU A 240 -14.22 -5.66 19.83
N TYR A 241 -14.11 -6.93 20.23
CA TYR A 241 -15.19 -7.59 20.96
C TYR A 241 -15.45 -6.96 22.33
N SER A 242 -14.37 -6.58 23.03
CA SER A 242 -14.47 -5.92 24.34
C SER A 242 -15.06 -4.51 24.23
N ASP A 243 -14.87 -3.85 23.09
CA ASP A 243 -15.42 -2.53 22.78
C ASP A 243 -16.91 -2.57 22.36
N LEU A 244 -17.49 -3.76 22.15
CA LEU A 244 -18.90 -3.89 21.82
C LEU A 244 -19.79 -3.38 22.97
N PRO A 245 -20.89 -2.69 22.67
CA PRO A 245 -21.80 -2.22 23.70
C PRO A 245 -22.45 -3.40 24.41
N HIS A 246 -22.53 -3.31 25.74
CA HIS A 246 -23.17 -4.34 26.58
C HIS A 246 -24.67 -4.50 26.32
N ARG A 247 -25.29 -3.56 25.60
CA ARG A 247 -26.70 -3.59 25.19
C ARG A 247 -26.82 -3.06 23.77
N LEU A 248 -27.46 -3.84 22.91
CA LEU A 248 -27.90 -3.38 21.60
C LEU A 248 -29.33 -2.85 21.77
N ALA A 249 -29.58 -1.62 21.33
CA ALA A 249 -30.92 -1.04 21.38
C ALA A 249 -31.78 -1.70 20.30
N THR A 250 -32.52 -2.75 20.65
CA THR A 250 -33.54 -3.35 19.80
C THR A 250 -34.86 -2.64 20.08
N ASN A 251 -35.40 -1.91 19.11
CA ASN A 251 -36.63 -1.12 19.28
C ASN A 251 -37.92 -1.96 19.12
N ASN A 252 -37.81 -3.29 19.04
CA ASN A 252 -38.91 -4.21 18.74
C ASN A 252 -38.99 -5.36 19.76
N ASP A 253 -40.17 -6.00 19.83
CA ASP A 253 -40.42 -7.24 20.57
C ASP A 253 -39.56 -8.43 20.07
N GLU A 254 -38.83 -8.27 18.96
CA GLU A 254 -37.91 -9.24 18.35
C GLU A 254 -36.45 -9.07 18.83
N TRP A 255 -36.24 -8.84 20.13
CA TRP A 255 -34.91 -8.64 20.74
C TRP A 255 -33.88 -9.77 20.47
N PHE A 256 -34.35 -10.94 20.04
CA PHE A 256 -33.54 -12.13 19.77
C PHE A 256 -32.95 -12.16 18.34
N ILE A 257 -33.28 -11.19 17.49
CA ILE A 257 -32.75 -11.05 16.12
C ILE A 257 -32.21 -9.63 15.94
N LEU A 258 -31.02 -9.52 15.36
CA LEU A 258 -30.48 -8.27 14.85
C LEU A 258 -30.69 -8.23 13.35
N THR A 259 -31.47 -7.27 12.87
CA THR A 259 -31.65 -7.05 11.44
C THR A 259 -30.41 -6.42 10.81
N LYS A 260 -30.30 -6.53 9.48
CA LYS A 260 -29.20 -5.90 8.73
C LYS A 260 -29.20 -4.37 8.87
N GLN A 261 -30.32 -3.77 9.24
CA GLN A 261 -30.40 -2.33 9.46
C GLN A 261 -29.82 -1.97 10.83
N GLU A 262 -30.27 -2.64 11.88
CA GLU A 262 -29.88 -2.34 13.28
C GLU A 262 -28.39 -2.54 13.55
N TRP A 263 -27.78 -3.62 13.06
CA TRP A 263 -26.33 -3.81 13.22
C TRP A 263 -25.51 -2.78 12.40
N SER A 264 -26.04 -2.25 11.28
CA SER A 264 -25.33 -1.28 10.43
C SER A 264 -25.30 0.11 11.07
N GLU A 265 -26.27 0.39 11.95
CA GLU A 265 -26.34 1.61 12.74
C GLU A 265 -25.39 1.59 13.94
N ASN A 266 -24.72 0.45 14.22
CA ASN A 266 -23.74 0.32 15.29
C ASN A 266 -22.31 0.20 14.73
N PRO A 267 -21.51 1.28 14.76
CA PRO A 267 -20.16 1.28 14.20
C PRO A 267 -19.23 0.24 14.81
N SER A 268 -19.25 0.08 16.15
CA SER A 268 -18.40 -0.90 16.85
C SER A 268 -18.70 -2.34 16.44
N LEU A 269 -19.99 -2.67 16.22
CA LEU A 269 -20.40 -3.98 15.75
C LEU A 269 -19.99 -4.21 14.29
N VAL A 270 -20.16 -3.21 13.42
CA VAL A 270 -19.68 -3.27 12.04
C VAL A 270 -18.16 -3.50 12.00
N GLN A 271 -17.39 -2.78 12.82
CA GLN A 271 -15.94 -2.93 12.91
C GLN A 271 -15.51 -4.33 13.33
N PHE A 272 -16.13 -4.86 14.39
CA PHE A 272 -15.90 -6.22 14.87
C PHE A 272 -16.23 -7.25 13.78
N MET A 273 -17.41 -7.13 13.14
CA MET A 273 -17.84 -8.06 12.09
C MET A 273 -16.92 -8.02 10.87
N ASN A 274 -16.46 -6.84 10.46
CA ASN A 274 -15.50 -6.68 9.37
C ASN A 274 -14.16 -7.37 9.70
N SER A 275 -13.66 -7.21 10.93
CA SER A 275 -12.42 -7.85 11.37
C SER A 275 -12.56 -9.37 11.48
N LEU A 276 -13.71 -9.85 11.96
CA LEU A 276 -14.01 -11.28 12.07
C LEU A 276 -14.13 -11.93 10.69
N GLN A 277 -14.85 -11.27 9.77
CA GLN A 277 -14.98 -11.71 8.39
C GLN A 277 -13.60 -11.79 7.71
N PHE A 278 -12.77 -10.77 7.90
CA PHE A 278 -11.41 -10.78 7.36
C PHE A 278 -10.57 -11.95 7.87
N CYS A 279 -10.63 -12.25 9.17
CA CYS A 279 -9.94 -13.41 9.73
C CYS A 279 -10.43 -14.72 9.11
N ASN A 280 -11.75 -14.86 8.93
CA ASN A 280 -12.34 -16.01 8.25
C ASN A 280 -11.85 -16.11 6.79
N ASP A 281 -11.86 -15.00 6.04
CA ASP A 281 -11.42 -14.98 4.64
C ASP A 281 -9.95 -15.38 4.52
N VAL A 282 -9.07 -14.86 5.39
CA VAL A 282 -7.66 -15.25 5.47
C VAL A 282 -7.53 -16.77 5.67
N ILE A 283 -8.27 -17.36 6.61
CA ILE A 283 -8.22 -18.80 6.89
C ILE A 283 -8.65 -19.62 5.65
N GLN A 284 -9.63 -19.13 4.88
CA GLN A 284 -10.18 -19.83 3.74
C GLN A 284 -9.29 -19.76 2.48
N ILE A 285 -8.63 -18.62 2.23
CA ILE A 285 -7.93 -18.39 0.95
C ILE A 285 -6.41 -18.48 1.05
N ALA A 286 -5.83 -18.35 2.25
CA ALA A 286 -4.38 -18.35 2.42
C ALA A 286 -3.77 -19.75 2.34
N HIS A 287 -2.44 -19.82 2.28
CA HIS A 287 -1.73 -21.08 2.46
C HIS A 287 -2.12 -21.73 3.81
N PRO A 288 -2.33 -23.07 3.87
CA PRO A 288 -2.82 -23.73 5.08
C PRO A 288 -2.01 -23.46 6.34
N ILE A 289 -0.69 -23.25 6.23
CA ILE A 289 0.17 -22.90 7.38
C ILE A 289 -0.27 -21.57 8.02
N ILE A 290 -0.58 -20.54 7.22
CA ILE A 290 -1.08 -19.26 7.73
C ILE A 290 -2.43 -19.49 8.41
N GLY A 291 -3.35 -20.21 7.76
CA GLY A 291 -4.68 -20.48 8.30
C GLY A 291 -4.63 -21.21 9.65
N HIS A 292 -3.81 -22.26 9.77
CA HIS A 292 -3.63 -22.97 11.03
C HIS A 292 -3.00 -22.08 12.11
N HIS A 293 -2.01 -21.26 11.75
CA HIS A 293 -1.35 -20.37 12.70
C HIS A 293 -2.30 -19.28 13.21
N LEU A 294 -3.08 -18.66 12.32
CA LEU A 294 -4.11 -17.70 12.68
C LEU A 294 -5.20 -18.33 13.56
N LEU A 295 -5.67 -19.53 13.21
CA LEU A 295 -6.67 -20.25 13.99
C LEU A 295 -6.19 -20.56 15.41
N GLN A 296 -4.92 -20.93 15.58
CA GLN A 296 -4.32 -21.13 16.90
C GLN A 296 -4.34 -19.84 17.73
N PHE A 297 -3.95 -18.71 17.15
CA PHE A 297 -4.00 -17.42 17.85
C PHE A 297 -5.43 -16.99 18.17
N ILE A 298 -6.39 -17.19 17.27
CA ILE A 298 -7.80 -16.88 17.53
C ILE A 298 -8.34 -17.78 18.64
N TYR A 299 -8.02 -19.07 18.62
CA TYR A 299 -8.47 -20.02 19.65
C TYR A 299 -7.93 -19.64 21.03
N HIS A 300 -6.62 -19.46 21.15
CA HIS A 300 -5.96 -19.20 22.43
C HIS A 300 -6.06 -17.74 22.90
N GLY A 301 -6.23 -16.78 21.99
CA GLY A 301 -6.24 -15.35 22.28
C GLY A 301 -7.63 -14.71 22.32
N PHE A 302 -8.64 -15.32 21.68
CA PHE A 302 -9.99 -14.77 21.60
C PHE A 302 -11.06 -15.77 22.06
N LEU A 303 -11.18 -16.93 21.42
CA LEU A 303 -12.31 -17.84 21.67
C LEU A 303 -12.33 -18.38 23.11
N VAL A 304 -11.22 -18.92 23.59
CA VAL A 304 -11.13 -19.48 24.94
C VAL A 304 -11.10 -18.40 26.03
N PRO A 305 -10.25 -17.36 25.97
CA PRO A 305 -10.12 -16.41 27.08
C PRO A 305 -11.14 -15.27 27.09
N VAL A 306 -11.73 -14.90 25.95
CA VAL A 306 -12.64 -13.75 25.85
C VAL A 306 -14.07 -14.22 25.63
N LEU A 307 -14.34 -14.90 24.51
CA LEU A 307 -15.69 -15.30 24.14
C LEU A 307 -16.28 -16.35 25.08
N GLY A 308 -15.48 -17.36 25.45
CA GLY A 308 -15.89 -18.46 26.33
C GLY A 308 -16.48 -17.97 27.67
N PRO A 309 -15.77 -17.14 28.46
CA PRO A 309 -16.29 -16.55 29.68
C PRO A 309 -17.56 -15.70 29.46
N SER A 310 -17.60 -14.88 28.40
CA SER A 310 -18.75 -14.02 28.12
C SER A 310 -20.04 -14.82 27.88
N ILE A 311 -19.96 -15.95 27.18
CA ILE A 311 -21.12 -16.83 26.96
C ILE A 311 -21.58 -17.49 28.28
N HIS A 312 -20.63 -17.96 29.11
CA HIS A 312 -20.96 -18.57 30.39
C HIS A 312 -21.57 -17.57 31.38
N GLN A 313 -21.11 -16.31 31.40
CA GLN A 313 -21.65 -15.27 32.28
C GLN A 313 -23.13 -14.98 32.01
N VAL A 314 -23.55 -14.98 30.73
CA VAL A 314 -24.98 -14.82 30.35
C VAL A 314 -25.83 -15.98 30.85
N SER A 315 -25.26 -17.20 30.89
CA SER A 315 -25.97 -18.40 31.36
C SER A 315 -26.30 -18.34 32.86
N TYR A 316 -25.46 -17.70 33.68
CA TYR A 316 -25.72 -17.55 35.11
C TYR A 316 -26.80 -16.50 35.44
N PHE A 317 -26.93 -15.44 34.64
CA PHE A 317 -27.95 -14.40 34.86
C PHE A 317 -29.38 -14.92 34.66
N PHE A 318 -29.57 -15.89 33.76
CA PHE A 318 -30.88 -16.53 33.56
C PHE A 318 -31.17 -17.65 34.57
N LEU A 319 -30.15 -18.28 35.17
CA LEU A 319 -30.36 -19.38 36.13
C LEU A 319 -30.75 -18.92 37.55
N PHE A 320 -30.51 -17.65 37.90
CA PHE A 320 -30.85 -17.08 39.22
C PHE A 320 -31.96 -16.03 39.20
N SER A 321 -32.68 -15.89 38.09
CA SER A 321 -33.81 -14.93 37.94
C SER A 321 -35.19 -15.61 37.93
N ASN A 322 -35.39 -16.70 38.67
CA ASN A 322 -36.72 -17.29 38.92
C ASN A 322 -37.09 -17.23 40.40
#